data_AF-A0A1Q9AEU9-F1
#
_entry.id   AF-A0A1Q9AEU9-F1
#
_cell.length_a   1.000
_cell.length_b   1.000
_cell.length_c   1.000
_cell.angle_alpha   90.00
_cell.angle_beta   90.00
_cell.angle_gamma   90.00
#
_symmetry.space_group_name_H-M   'P 1'
#
loop_
_entity.id
_entity.type
_entity.pdbx_description
1 polymer ?
#
loop_
_entity_poly.entity_id
_entity_poly.type
_entity_poly.pdbx_seq_one_letter_code
_entity_poly.pdbx_strand_id
1 'polypeptide(L)'
;MNQAHDDLTLNDVLTDPMIRMMMRADGVTTSEMKTLLYSAASAMRSAQSQDGGARAVAHRLMTAPKRRLLSMVHPLAARGEVCMAC
;
A
#
# COMPACT_ATOMS: atom_id res chain seq x y z
N MET A 1 -6.15 -11.78 26.74
CA MET A 1 -6.77 -12.44 25.57
C MET A 1 -5.75 -12.37 24.44
N ASN A 2 -4.98 -13.44 24.26
CA ASN A 2 -4.05 -13.53 23.14
C ASN A 2 -4.91 -13.80 21.91
N GLN A 3 -5.22 -12.74 21.15
CA GLN A 3 -5.81 -12.86 19.82
C GLN A 3 -4.73 -13.48 18.93
N ALA A 4 -4.65 -14.81 18.94
CA ALA A 4 -3.95 -15.52 17.89
C ALA A 4 -4.62 -15.10 16.59
N HIS A 5 -3.85 -14.46 15.72
CA HIS A 5 -4.20 -14.31 14.31
C HIS A 5 -4.32 -15.71 13.74
N ASP A 6 -5.50 -16.33 13.85
CA ASP A 6 -5.87 -17.38 12.93
C ASP A 6 -5.98 -16.69 11.58
N ASP A 7 -4.93 -16.86 10.77
CA ASP A 7 -4.82 -16.26 9.45
C ASP A 7 -6.08 -16.61 8.65
N LEU A 8 -6.94 -15.62 8.45
CA LEU A 8 -8.20 -15.77 7.73
C LEU A 8 -7.90 -16.29 6.32
N THR A 9 -8.37 -17.49 6.00
CA THR A 9 -8.06 -18.07 4.70
C THR A 9 -8.95 -17.47 3.62
N LEU A 10 -8.47 -17.52 2.37
CA LEU A 10 -9.26 -17.08 1.22
C LEU A 10 -10.60 -17.83 1.11
N ASN A 11 -10.63 -19.11 1.54
CA ASN A 11 -11.84 -19.91 1.51
C ASN A 11 -12.87 -19.41 2.53
N ASP A 12 -12.43 -18.99 3.72
CA ASP A 12 -13.32 -18.46 4.76
C ASP A 12 -14.02 -17.19 4.27
N VAL A 13 -13.26 -16.29 3.63
CA VAL A 13 -13.78 -15.06 3.01
C VAL A 13 -14.79 -15.37 1.90
N LEU A 14 -14.47 -16.28 0.99
CA LEU A 14 -15.34 -16.60 -0.16
C LEU A 14 -16.58 -17.41 0.24
N THR A 15 -16.55 -18.08 1.38
CA THR A 15 -17.68 -18.85 1.90
C THR A 15 -18.51 -18.09 2.93
N ASP A 16 -18.05 -16.94 3.40
CA ASP A 16 -18.77 -16.11 4.34
C ASP A 16 -20.17 -15.70 3.80
N PRO A 17 -21.24 -15.88 4.60
CA PRO A 17 -22.60 -15.55 4.18
C PRO A 17 -22.80 -14.07 3.86
N MET A 18 -22.20 -13.15 4.64
CA MET A 18 -22.35 -11.71 4.42
C MET A 18 -21.62 -11.28 3.15
N ILE A 19 -20.40 -11.77 2.96
CA ILE A 19 -19.60 -11.47 1.76
C ILE A 19 -20.33 -11.99 0.51
N ARG A 20 -20.90 -13.20 0.58
CA ARG A 20 -21.71 -13.73 -0.54
C ARG A 20 -22.97 -12.90 -0.82
N MET A 21 -23.62 -12.34 0.19
CA MET A 21 -24.73 -11.42 -0.02
C MET A 21 -24.30 -10.14 -0.75
N MET A 22 -23.17 -9.56 -0.34
CA MET A 22 -22.61 -8.35 -1.00
C MET A 22 -22.19 -8.66 -2.44
N MET A 23 -21.48 -9.76 -2.66
CA MET A 23 -21.10 -10.21 -4.01
C MET A 23 -22.32 -10.36 -4.93
N ARG A 24 -23.42 -10.93 -4.44
CA ARG A 24 -24.66 -11.06 -5.22
C ARG A 24 -25.31 -9.71 -5.50
N ALA A 25 -25.30 -8.80 -4.53
CA ALA A 25 -25.81 -7.44 -4.71
C ALA A 25 -25.00 -6.68 -5.79
N ASP A 26 -23.69 -6.91 -5.83
CA ASP A 26 -22.77 -6.29 -6.79
C ASP A 26 -22.63 -7.06 -8.12
N GLY A 27 -23.32 -8.19 -8.27
CA GLY A 27 -23.24 -9.03 -9.48
C GLY A 27 -21.88 -9.72 -9.69
N VAL A 28 -21.07 -9.86 -8.63
CA VAL A 28 -19.72 -10.42 -8.68
C VAL A 28 -19.75 -11.93 -8.43
N THR A 29 -19.10 -12.69 -9.30
CA THR A 29 -18.93 -14.14 -9.14
C THR A 29 -17.79 -14.48 -8.19
N THR A 30 -17.83 -15.69 -7.58
CA THR A 30 -16.74 -16.18 -6.71
C THR A 30 -15.39 -16.23 -7.42
N SER A 31 -15.36 -16.55 -8.72
CA SER A 31 -14.15 -16.54 -9.55
C SER A 31 -13.56 -15.14 -9.74
N GLU A 32 -14.41 -14.14 -9.93
CA GLU A 32 -13.96 -12.75 -10.10
C GLU A 32 -13.41 -12.20 -8.78
N MET A 33 -14.14 -12.40 -7.67
CA MET A 33 -13.66 -11.99 -6.35
C MET A 33 -12.31 -12.64 -6.00
N LYS A 34 -12.15 -13.94 -6.30
CA LYS A 34 -10.88 -14.65 -6.13
C LYS A 34 -9.76 -14.00 -6.94
N THR A 35 -10.01 -13.69 -8.22
CA THR A 35 -9.05 -13.03 -9.11
C THR A 35 -8.66 -11.64 -8.60
N LEU A 36 -9.63 -10.85 -8.15
CA LEU A 36 -9.41 -9.52 -7.58
C LEU A 36 -8.53 -9.58 -6.33
N LEU A 37 -8.79 -10.53 -5.43
CA LEU A 37 -8.01 -10.71 -4.22
C LEU A 37 -6.56 -11.12 -4.52
N TYR A 38 -6.32 -12.01 -5.49
CA TYR A 38 -4.97 -12.35 -5.93
C TYR A 38 -4.24 -11.16 -6.57
N SER A 39 -4.95 -10.39 -7.40
CA SER A 39 -4.41 -9.21 -8.05
C SER A 39 -4.00 -8.16 -7.01
N ALA A 40 -4.88 -7.86 -6.05
CA ALA A 40 -4.61 -6.96 -4.94
C ALA A 40 -3.42 -7.43 -4.10
N ALA A 41 -3.37 -8.71 -3.73
CA ALA A 41 -2.24 -9.26 -2.98
C ALA A 41 -0.92 -9.13 -3.77
N SER A 42 -0.95 -9.31 -5.09
CA SER A 42 0.22 -9.11 -5.94
C SER A 42 0.65 -7.64 -5.99
N ALA A 43 -0.30 -6.72 -6.12
CA ALA A 43 -0.02 -5.29 -6.09
C ALA A 43 0.57 -4.83 -4.75
N MET A 44 0.09 -5.38 -3.63
CA MET A 44 0.61 -5.09 -2.29
C MET A 44 2.08 -5.53 -2.14
N ARG A 45 2.43 -6.72 -2.62
CA ARG A 45 3.83 -7.19 -2.60
C ARG A 45 4.76 -6.29 -3.42
N SER A 46 4.30 -5.85 -4.58
CA SER A 46 5.03 -4.91 -5.44
C SER A 46 5.19 -3.54 -4.76
N ALA A 47 4.17 -3.04 -4.07
CA ALA A 47 4.20 -1.76 -3.38
C ALA A 47 5.11 -1.76 -2.14
N GLN A 48 5.10 -2.84 -1.34
CA GLN A 48 6.00 -2.98 -0.18
C GLN A 48 7.48 -2.99 -0.61
N SER A 49 7.77 -3.53 -1.79
CA SER A 49 9.12 -3.51 -2.37
C SER A 49 9.58 -2.08 -2.75
N GLN A 50 8.65 -1.16 -3.03
CA GLN A 50 8.95 0.22 -3.40
C GLN A 50 9.11 1.16 -2.20
N ASP A 51 8.39 0.95 -1.09
CA ASP A 51 8.50 1.82 0.10
C ASP A 51 9.91 1.72 0.75
N GLY A 52 10.51 0.52 0.73
CA GLY A 52 11.91 0.32 1.07
C GLY A 52 12.87 0.98 0.07
N GLY A 53 12.51 1.00 -1.22
CA GLY A 53 13.31 1.59 -2.30
C GLY A 53 13.35 3.12 -2.23
N ALA A 54 12.20 3.79 -2.06
CA ALA A 54 12.13 5.24 -1.99
C ALA A 54 12.85 5.80 -0.75
N ARG A 55 12.67 5.17 0.42
CA ARG A 55 13.43 5.52 1.64
C ARG A 55 14.91 5.19 1.53
N ALA A 56 15.29 4.05 0.96
CA ALA A 56 16.70 3.71 0.75
C ALA A 56 17.38 4.61 -0.30
N VAL A 57 16.67 5.01 -1.35
CA VAL A 57 17.14 5.98 -2.35
C VAL A 57 17.26 7.36 -1.74
N ALA A 58 16.25 7.83 -0.99
CA ALA A 58 16.31 9.09 -0.25
C ALA A 58 17.47 9.09 0.77
N HIS A 59 17.64 8.01 1.54
CA HIS A 59 18.75 7.85 2.47
C HIS A 59 20.10 7.90 1.74
N ARG A 60 20.27 7.16 0.64
CA ARG A 60 21.50 7.21 -0.19
C ARG A 60 21.77 8.59 -0.77
N LEU A 61 20.74 9.33 -1.17
CA LEU A 61 20.86 10.70 -1.67
C LEU A 61 21.24 11.69 -0.55
N MET A 62 20.75 11.48 0.67
CA MET A 62 21.04 12.30 1.85
C MET A 62 22.41 11.99 2.48
N THR A 63 22.87 10.74 2.42
CA THR A 63 24.21 10.32 2.89
C THR A 63 25.31 10.53 1.84
N ALA A 64 24.95 10.84 0.59
CA ALA A 64 25.93 11.12 -0.45
C ALA A 64 26.64 12.46 -0.18
N PRO A 65 27.98 12.49 -0.07
CA PRO A 65 28.74 13.64 0.44
C PRO A 65 28.60 14.93 -0.38
N LYS A 66 28.22 14.84 -1.66
CA LYS A 66 28.15 16.00 -2.57
C LYS A 66 26.76 16.66 -2.67
N ARG A 67 25.72 16.14 -2.02
CA ARG A 67 24.35 16.70 -2.11
C ARG A 67 23.82 17.29 -0.81
N ARG A 68 24.48 17.07 0.34
CA ARG A 68 24.19 17.72 1.63
C ARG A 68 24.30 19.25 1.58
N LEU A 69 25.16 19.78 0.71
CA LEU A 69 25.32 21.21 0.49
C LEU A 69 24.10 21.84 -0.22
N LEU A 70 23.49 21.15 -1.19
CA LEU A 70 22.36 21.71 -1.94
C LEU A 70 21.09 21.84 -1.08
N SER A 71 20.86 20.93 -0.13
CA SER A 71 19.73 21.01 0.82
C SER A 71 19.92 22.08 1.89
N MET A 72 21.16 22.46 2.20
CA MET A 72 21.45 23.56 3.14
C MET A 72 21.38 24.94 2.49
N VAL A 73 21.51 25.01 1.16
CA VAL A 73 21.62 26.29 0.41
C VAL A 73 20.28 26.69 -0.25
N HIS A 74 19.31 25.78 -0.39
CA HIS A 74 17.98 26.09 -0.95
C HIS A 74 16.83 25.64 -0.03
N PRO A 75 16.36 26.50 0.90
CA PRO A 75 15.23 26.19 1.78
C PRO A 75 13.88 26.02 1.04
N LEU A 76 13.81 26.42 -0.24
CA LEU A 76 12.57 26.50 -1.02
C LEU A 76 12.17 25.17 -1.70
N ALA A 77 13.02 24.14 -1.68
CA ALA A 77 12.67 22.83 -2.24
C ALA A 77 11.93 21.91 -1.23
N ALA A 78 11.71 22.36 0.01
CA ALA A 78 11.09 21.56 1.07
C ALA A 78 9.58 21.87 1.28
N ARG A 79 8.96 22.73 0.48
CA ARG A 79 7.52 23.05 0.59
C ARG A 79 6.80 22.95 -0.75
N GLY A 80 6.30 21.76 -1.05
CA GLY A 80 5.22 21.49 -2.00
C GLY A 80 4.82 20.03 -1.80
N GLU A 81 3.62 19.64 -1.37
CA GLU A 81 2.30 20.28 -1.41
C GLU A 81 1.49 19.89 -0.17
N VAL A 82 1.04 20.87 0.62
CA VAL A 82 -0.34 20.90 1.15
C VAL A 82 -0.70 22.39 1.27
N CYS A 83 -1.43 22.90 0.30
CA CYS A 83 -2.23 24.11 0.47
C CYS A 83 -3.65 23.76 0.04
N MET A 84 -4.45 23.37 1.03
CA MET A 84 -5.90 23.23 0.92
C MET A 84 -6.47 24.47 1.62
N ALA A 85 -6.97 25.44 0.85
CA ALA A 85 -7.96 26.45 1.25
C ALA A 85 -8.12 27.51 0.14
N CYS A 86 -9.17 27.38 -0.67
CA CYS A 86 -10.07 28.46 -1.06
C CYS A 86 -11.46 27.84 -1.23
#